data_AF-A0A5A9FAA2-F1
#
_entry.id   AF-A0A5A9FAA2-F1
#
_cell.length_a   1.000
_cell.length_b   1.000
_cell.length_c   1.000
_cell.angle_alpha   90.00
_cell.angle_beta   90.00
_cell.angle_gamma   90.00
#
_symmetry.space_group_name_H-M   'P 1'
#
loop_
_entity.id
_entity.type
_entity.pdbx_description
1 polymer ?
#
loop_
_entity_poly.entity_id
_entity_poly.type
_entity_poly.pdbx_seq_one_letter_code
_entity_poly.pdbx_strand_id
1 'polypeptide(L)'
;MPATASTLMPVFLAYEALGHSDADHVEALRGNLEEVLANSEIRTAQDLYAKARYLQHTARIDPGLISMEAVDTLVVGIAMLFAGALPPIQAVA
;
A
#
# COMPACT_ATOMS: atom_id res chain seq x y z
N MET A 1 -8.71 -7.65 -21.51
CA MET A 1 -9.43 -7.63 -20.22
C MET A 1 -9.58 -6.18 -19.80
N PRO A 2 -10.77 -5.72 -19.37
CA PRO A 2 -10.90 -4.33 -18.92
C PRO A 2 -10.00 -4.14 -17.69
N ALA A 3 -9.21 -3.09 -17.68
CA ALA A 3 -8.45 -2.69 -16.50
C ALA A 3 -9.46 -2.40 -15.39
N THR A 4 -9.56 -3.28 -14.41
CA THR A 4 -10.24 -2.98 -13.14
C THR A 4 -9.61 -1.69 -12.61
N ALA A 5 -10.42 -0.65 -12.41
CA ALA A 5 -9.92 0.64 -11.96
C ALA A 5 -9.17 0.49 -10.62
N SER A 6 -8.02 1.15 -10.49
CA SER A 6 -7.26 1.17 -9.24
C SER A 6 -8.09 1.82 -8.13
N THR A 7 -8.23 1.12 -7.01
CA THR A 7 -8.93 1.62 -5.82
C THR A 7 -7.99 2.33 -4.86
N LEU A 8 -6.69 1.98 -4.86
CA LEU A 8 -5.73 2.55 -3.92
C LEU A 8 -5.04 3.81 -4.42
N MET A 9 -4.92 4.03 -5.73
CA MET A 9 -4.28 5.23 -6.26
C MET A 9 -4.98 6.53 -5.83
N PRO A 10 -6.32 6.67 -5.90
CA PRO A 10 -6.99 7.89 -5.42
C PRO A 10 -6.78 8.14 -3.93
N VAL A 11 -6.74 7.08 -3.11
CA VAL A 11 -6.49 7.15 -1.66
C VAL A 11 -5.08 7.66 -1.39
N PHE A 12 -4.07 7.12 -2.11
CA PHE A 12 -2.69 7.58 -2.00
C PHE A 12 -2.52 9.05 -2.41
N LEU A 13 -3.18 9.48 -3.49
CA LEU A 13 -3.13 10.89 -3.91
C LEU A 13 -3.78 11.82 -2.88
N ALA A 14 -4.88 11.40 -2.26
CA ALA A 14 -5.49 12.14 -1.16
C ALA A 14 -4.56 12.22 0.05
N TYR A 15 -3.90 11.11 0.41
CA TYR A 15 -2.92 11.05 1.49
C TYR A 15 -1.76 12.03 1.27
N GLU A 16 -1.16 12.04 0.08
CA GLU A 16 -0.08 12.97 -0.26
C GLU A 16 -0.56 14.44 -0.29
N ALA A 17 -1.81 14.68 -0.72
CA ALA A 17 -2.38 16.03 -0.77
C ALA A 17 -2.61 16.66 0.60
N LEU A 18 -2.72 15.88 1.68
CA LEU A 18 -2.87 16.41 3.04
C LEU A 18 -1.63 17.20 3.51
N GLY A 19 -0.45 16.96 2.92
CA GLY A 19 0.78 17.66 3.28
C GLY A 19 1.14 17.47 4.76
N HIS A 20 1.85 18.44 5.35
CA HIS A 20 2.08 18.50 6.80
C HIS A 20 1.12 19.54 7.40
N SER A 21 0.25 19.12 8.31
CA SER A 21 -0.68 20.02 9.00
C SER A 21 -0.99 19.45 10.38
N ASP A 22 -0.87 20.29 11.41
CA ASP A 22 -1.12 19.93 12.82
C ASP A 22 -2.60 20.11 13.22
N ALA A 23 -3.50 20.32 12.25
CA ALA A 23 -4.93 20.41 12.55
C ALA A 23 -5.49 19.01 12.84
N ASP A 24 -6.13 18.84 14.00
CA ASP A 24 -6.69 17.56 14.47
C ASP A 24 -7.54 16.82 13.41
N HIS A 25 -8.32 17.56 12.61
CA HIS A 25 -9.13 16.98 11.55
C HIS A 25 -8.29 16.40 10.40
N VAL A 26 -7.17 17.04 10.06
CA VAL A 26 -6.24 16.56 9.03
C VAL A 26 -5.53 15.29 9.51
N GLU A 27 -5.17 15.23 10.79
CA GLU A 27 -4.56 14.05 11.38
C GLU A 27 -5.53 12.86 11.42
N ALA A 28 -6.78 13.08 11.85
CA ALA A 28 -7.80 12.04 11.80
C ALA A 28 -8.06 11.54 10.37
N LEU A 29 -8.09 12.45 9.39
CA LEU A 29 -8.25 12.08 7.99
C LEU A 29 -7.03 11.31 7.46
N ARG A 30 -5.81 11.70 7.85
CA ARG A 30 -4.58 10.96 7.53
C ARG A 30 -4.66 9.53 8.05
N GLY A 31 -4.98 9.35 9.34
CA GLY A 31 -5.08 8.02 9.95
C GLY A 31 -6.08 7.11 9.22
N ASN A 32 -7.24 7.64 8.83
CA ASN A 32 -8.21 6.88 8.02
C ASN A 32 -7.64 6.46 6.65
N LEU A 33 -6.92 7.34 5.96
CA LEU A 33 -6.32 7.03 4.67
C LEU A 33 -5.18 6.01 4.81
N GLU A 34 -4.36 6.12 5.86
CA GLU A 34 -3.31 5.16 6.19
C GLU A 34 -3.90 3.78 6.50
N GLU A 35 -5.00 3.72 7.25
CA GLU A 35 -5.72 2.47 7.53
C GLU A 35 -6.20 1.81 6.23
N VAL A 36 -6.78 2.58 5.30
CA VAL A 36 -7.22 2.08 4.00
C VAL A 36 -6.02 1.59 3.17
N LEU A 37 -4.92 2.35 3.13
CA LEU A 37 -3.70 1.98 2.40
C LEU A 37 -3.04 0.73 2.98
N ALA A 38 -3.07 0.56 4.31
CA ALA A 38 -2.52 -0.61 4.99
C ALA A 38 -3.36 -1.86 4.72
N ASN A 39 -4.68 -1.79 4.89
CA ASN A 39 -5.54 -2.98 4.91
C ASN A 39 -6.08 -3.41 3.54
N SER A 40 -6.08 -2.53 2.53
CA SER A 40 -6.68 -2.87 1.23
C SER A 40 -5.83 -3.82 0.41
N GLU A 41 -6.50 -4.74 -0.29
CA GLU A 41 -5.88 -5.65 -1.25
C GLU A 41 -5.30 -4.91 -2.47
N ILE A 42 -4.19 -5.43 -2.99
CA ILE A 42 -3.63 -5.00 -4.28
C ILE A 42 -4.25 -5.85 -5.38
N ARG A 43 -4.95 -5.22 -6.32
CA ARG A 43 -5.59 -5.91 -7.46
C ARG A 43 -4.97 -5.55 -8.81
N THR A 44 -4.21 -4.46 -8.85
CA THR A 44 -3.60 -3.92 -10.06
C THR A 44 -2.17 -3.44 -9.81
N ALA A 45 -1.40 -3.24 -10.89
CA ALA A 45 -0.07 -2.64 -10.79
C ALA A 45 -0.09 -1.22 -10.22
N GLN A 46 -1.18 -0.47 -10.44
CA GLN A 46 -1.37 0.86 -9.86
C GLN A 46 -1.59 0.78 -8.34
N ASP A 47 -2.35 -0.20 -7.85
CA ASP A 47 -2.53 -0.42 -6.41
C ASP A 47 -1.20 -0.80 -5.74
N LEU A 48 -0.40 -1.64 -6.41
CA LEU A 48 0.95 -1.99 -5.95
C LEU A 48 1.84 -0.75 -5.85
N TYR A 49 1.82 0.11 -6.86
CA TYR A 49 2.57 1.36 -6.85
C TYR A 49 2.14 2.28 -5.69
N ALA A 50 0.83 2.47 -5.51
CA ALA A 50 0.27 3.30 -4.44
C ALA A 50 0.73 2.80 -3.05
N LYS A 51 0.63 1.49 -2.80
CA LYS A 51 1.05 0.90 -1.53
C LYS A 51 2.57 0.97 -1.33
N ALA A 52 3.37 0.70 -2.37
CA ALA A 52 4.82 0.80 -2.29
C ALA A 52 5.29 2.24 -1.98
N ARG A 53 4.62 3.25 -2.56
CA ARG A 53 4.92 4.66 -2.29
C ARG A 53 4.54 5.07 -0.88
N TYR A 54 3.38 4.62 -0.38
CA TYR A 54 2.98 4.79 1.01
C TYR A 54 4.03 4.21 1.97
N LEU A 55 4.42 2.93 1.80
CA LEU A 55 5.43 2.29 2.63
C LEU A 55 6.79 3.01 2.58
N GLN A 56 7.20 3.47 1.39
CA GLN A 56 8.41 4.26 1.24
C GLN A 56 8.31 5.61 1.98
N HIS A 57 7.15 6.26 1.97
CA HIS A 57 6.90 7.49 2.71
C HIS A 57 7.03 7.24 4.21
N THR A 58 6.33 6.24 4.75
CA THR A 58 6.37 5.88 6.17
C THR A 58 7.78 5.50 6.62
N ALA A 59 8.50 4.68 5.85
CA ALA A 59 9.87 4.28 6.16
C ALA A 59 10.87 5.45 6.25
N ARG A 60 10.62 6.55 5.52
CA ARG A 60 11.46 7.75 5.58
C ARG A 60 11.24 8.56 6.84
N ILE A 61 10.05 8.50 7.42
CA ILE A 61 9.70 9.15 8.68
C ILE A 61 10.24 8.31 9.83
N ASP A 62 9.74 7.09 9.95
CA ASP A 62 10.21 6.08 10.91
C ASP A 62 9.76 4.69 10.43
N PRO A 63 10.70 3.77 10.15
CA PRO A 63 10.38 2.39 9.77
C PRO A 63 9.49 1.65 10.79
N GLY A 64 9.54 2.03 12.07
CA GLY A 64 8.70 1.46 13.13
C GLY A 64 7.21 1.80 12.98
N LEU A 65 6.86 2.78 12.15
CA LEU A 65 5.47 3.15 11.86
C LEU A 65 4.84 2.32 10.74
N ILE A 66 5.61 1.47 10.06
CA ILE A 66 5.04 0.56 9.06
C ILE A 66 4.20 -0.50 9.78
N SER A 67 2.89 -0.48 9.53
CA SER A 67 1.98 -1.53 9.97
C SER A 67 2.32 -2.87 9.30
N MET A 68 2.26 -3.96 10.08
CA MET A 68 2.49 -5.32 9.57
C MET A 68 1.42 -5.71 8.54
N GLU A 69 0.19 -5.25 8.70
CA GLU A 69 -0.91 -5.45 7.76
C GLU A 69 -0.58 -4.86 6.38
N ALA A 70 0.09 -3.70 6.33
CA ALA A 70 0.54 -3.09 5.08
C ALA A 70 1.59 -3.96 4.36
N VAL A 71 2.45 -4.65 5.11
CA VAL A 71 3.46 -5.58 4.57
C VAL A 71 2.80 -6.87 4.10
N ASP A 72 1.92 -7.46 4.90
CA ASP A 72 1.25 -8.72 4.57
C ASP A 72 0.42 -8.58 3.30
N THR A 73 -0.38 -7.52 3.20
CA THR A 73 -1.19 -7.23 2.01
C THR A 73 -0.33 -6.88 0.79
N LEU A 74 0.87 -6.29 0.99
CA LEU A 74 1.85 -6.10 -0.08
C LEU A 74 2.35 -7.45 -0.62
N VAL A 75 2.78 -8.35 0.27
CA VAL A 75 3.31 -9.66 -0.10
C VAL A 75 2.25 -10.49 -0.84
N VAL A 76 1.02 -10.53 -0.30
CA VAL A 76 -0.12 -11.22 -0.95
C VAL A 76 -0.39 -10.59 -2.32
N GLY A 77 -0.41 -9.26 -2.42
CA GLY A 77 -0.60 -8.54 -3.67
C GLY A 77 0.42 -8.87 -4.75
N ILE A 78 1.71 -8.90 -4.37
CA ILE A 78 2.80 -9.30 -5.27
C ILE A 78 2.61 -10.75 -5.70
N ALA A 79 2.35 -11.66 -4.76
CA ALA A 79 2.13 -13.06 -5.08
C ALA A 79 0.97 -13.25 -6.06
N MET A 80 -0.16 -12.54 -5.87
CA MET A 80 -1.32 -12.64 -6.76
C MET A 80 -1.07 -12.05 -8.15
N LEU A 81 -0.42 -10.88 -8.23
CA LEU A 81 -0.13 -10.23 -9.51
C LEU A 81 0.91 -10.99 -10.35
N PHE A 82 1.84 -11.67 -9.68
CA PHE A 82 2.99 -12.31 -10.32
C PHE A 82 3.02 -13.84 -10.13
N ALA A 83 1.94 -14.47 -9.69
CA ALA A 83 1.89 -15.92 -9.42
C ALA A 83 2.39 -16.78 -10.60
N GLY A 84 2.11 -16.36 -11.84
CA GLY A 84 2.57 -17.05 -13.05
C GLY A 84 4.00 -16.74 -13.48
N ALA A 85 4.64 -15.73 -12.86
CA ALA A 85 6.00 -15.27 -13.16
C ALA A 85 7.01 -15.61 -12.06
N LEU A 86 6.55 -15.99 -10.86
CA LEU A 86 7.40 -16.42 -9.77
C LEU A 86 7.91 -17.84 -10.05
N PRO A 87 9.24 -18.09 -9.99
CA PRO A 87 9.75 -19.44 -10.09
C PRO A 87 9.15 -20.30 -8.97
N PRO A 88 8.89 -21.60 -9.22
CA PRO A 88 8.42 -22.49 -8.17
C PRO A 88 9.41 -22.41 -7.00
N ILE A 89 8.90 -22.18 -5.79
CA ILE A 89 9.71 -22.16 -4.58
C ILE A 89 10.40 -23.53 -4.50
N GLN A 90 11.68 -23.58 -4.85
CA GLN A 90 12.49 -24.76 -4.61
C GLN A 90 12.65 -24.84 -3.10
N ALA A 91 11.89 -25.72 -2.46
CA ALA A 91 12.12 -26.09 -1.08
C ALA A 91 13.58 -26.56 -1.00
N VAL A 92 14.41 -25.78 -0.31
CA VAL A 92 15.78 -26.17 0.00
C VAL A 92 15.66 -27.36 0.96
N ALA A 93 16.05 -28.54 0.47
CA ALA A 93 16.11 -29.78 1.23
C ALA A 93 17.32 -29.79 2.17
#